data_AF-A0A7G8G3Z3-F1
#
_entry.id   AF-A0A7G8G3Z3-F1
#
_cell.length_a   1.000
_cell.length_b   1.000
_cell.length_c   1.000
_cell.angle_alpha   90.00
_cell.angle_beta   90.00
_cell.angle_gamma   90.00
#
_symmetry.space_group_name_H-M   'P 1'
#
loop_
_entity.id
_entity.type
_entity.pdbx_description
1 polymer ?
#
loop_
_entity_poly.entity_id
_entity_poly.type
_entity_poly.pdbx_seq_one_letter_code
_entity_poly.pdbx_strand_id
1 'polypeptide(L)' 'MYASKAEAQKRAQEIGCSTSHQNNGRWMPCADERELHKQLRKQ' A
#
# COMPACT_ATOMS: atom_id res chain seq x y z
N MET A 1 1.48 6.53 -3.52
CA MET A 1 1.36 5.66 -4.71
C MET A 1 2.75 5.49 -5.31
N TYR A 2 3.13 4.26 -5.66
CA TYR A 2 4.51 3.87 -5.98
C TYR A 2 4.69 3.53 -7.47
N ALA A 3 5.93 3.64 -7.96
CA ALA A 3 6.27 3.31 -9.35
C ALA A 3 6.41 1.79 -9.56
N SER A 4 6.83 1.06 -8.52
CA SER A 4 7.05 -0.39 -8.59
C SER A 4 6.30 -1.15 -7.50
N LYS A 5 6.01 -2.42 -7.79
CA LYS A 5 5.45 -3.36 -6.80
C LYS A 5 6.35 -3.50 -5.58
N ALA A 6 7.66 -3.53 -5.80
CA ALA A 6 8.65 -3.69 -4.74
C ALA A 6 8.57 -2.55 -3.71
N GLU A 7 8.49 -1.29 -4.18
CA GLU A 7 8.34 -0.13 -3.29
C GLU A 7 7.00 -0.14 -2.55
N ALA A 8 5.91 -0.48 -3.24
CA ALA A 8 4.61 -0.60 -2.60
C ALA A 8 4.58 -1.70 -1.54
N GLN A 9 5.22 -2.83 -1.80
CA GLN A 9 5.26 -3.94 -0.86
C GLN A 9 6.17 -3.65 0.34
N LYS A 10 7.29 -2.93 0.11
CA LYS A 10 8.11 -2.42 1.22
C LYS A 10 7.28 -1.51 2.11
N ARG A 11 6.55 -0.55 1.52
CA ARG A 11 5.67 0.32 2.31
C ARG A 11 4.57 -0.46 3.00
N ALA A 12 3.99 -1.46 2.33
CA ALA A 12 2.94 -2.30 2.89
C ALA A 12 3.39 -2.87 4.23
N GLN A 13 4.58 -3.46 4.27
CA GLN A 13 5.17 -4.00 5.49
C GLN A 13 5.41 -2.92 6.56
N GLU A 14 5.89 -1.74 6.17
CA GLU A 14 6.11 -0.62 7.11
C GLU A 14 4.83 -0.12 7.78
N ILE A 15 3.70 -0.14 7.07
CA ILE A 15 2.41 0.35 7.57
C ILE A 15 1.50 -0.77 8.10
N GLY A 16 1.95 -2.03 8.07
CA GLY A 16 1.16 -3.18 8.54
C GLY A 16 0.10 -3.70 7.56
N CYS A 17 0.28 -3.44 6.26
CA CYS A 17 -0.47 -4.07 5.18
C CYS A 17 0.27 -5.28 4.61
N SER A 18 -0.47 -6.33 4.23
CA SER A 18 0.11 -7.59 3.75
C SER A 18 0.18 -7.70 2.23
N THR A 19 -0.51 -6.84 1.51
CA THR A 19 -0.70 -6.93 0.05
C THR A 19 -0.40 -5.62 -0.63
N SER A 20 0.01 -5.69 -1.90
CA SER A 20 0.12 -4.54 -2.78
C SER A 20 -0.67 -4.80 -4.07
N HIS A 21 -1.43 -3.81 -4.52
CA HIS A 21 -2.20 -3.89 -5.77
C HIS A 21 -1.81 -2.77 -6.72
N GLN A 22 -2.04 -2.97 -8.02
CA GLN A 22 -1.85 -1.93 -9.02
C GLN A 22 -3.19 -1.24 -9.30
N ASN A 23 -3.21 0.08 -9.27
CA ASN A 23 -4.35 0.93 -9.59
C ASN A 23 -3.92 1.97 -10.63
N ASN A 24 -4.51 1.94 -11.83
CA ASN A 24 -4.24 2.87 -12.92
C ASN A 24 -2.74 3.12 -13.17
N GLY A 25 -1.95 2.02 -13.23
CA GLY A 25 -0.50 2.07 -13.47
C GLY A 25 0.35 2.39 -12.24
N ARG A 26 -0.26 2.72 -11.10
CA ARG A 26 0.43 3.01 -9.84
C ARG A 26 0.28 1.87 -8.85
N TRP A 27 1.30 1.63 -8.03
CA TRP A 27 1.24 0.61 -7.00
C TRP A 27 0.78 1.18 -5.66
N MET A 28 -0.13 0.47 -5.03
CA MET A 28 -0.72 0.77 -3.72
C MET A 28 -0.19 -0.23 -2.70
N PRO A 29 0.14 0.20 -1.48
CA PRO A 29 0.77 -0.64 -0.47
C PRO A 29 -0.23 -1.43 0.40
N CYS A 30 -1.52 -1.49 0.04
CA CYS A 30 -2.55 -2.28 0.73
C CYS A 30 -3.50 -2.89 -0.29
N ALA A 31 -4.43 -3.75 0.12
CA ALA A 31 -5.41 -4.36 -0.77
C ALA A 31 -6.36 -3.32 -1.40
N ASP A 32 -6.69 -2.28 -0.64
CA ASP A 32 -7.55 -1.19 -1.07
C ASP A 32 -7.20 0.12 -0.33
N GLU A 33 -7.81 1.22 -0.75
CA GLU A 33 -7.63 2.54 -0.14
C GLU A 33 -8.21 2.60 1.30
N ARG A 34 -9.23 1.80 1.59
CA ARG A 34 -9.88 1.78 2.91
C ARG A 34 -8.96 1.22 3.97
N GLU A 35 -8.25 0.13 3.66
CA GLU A 35 -7.23 -0.47 4.51
C GLU A 35 -6.00 0.44 4.62
N LEU A 36 -5.59 1.07 3.53
CA LEU A 36 -4.54 2.09 3.55
C LEU A 36 -4.89 3.22 4.53
N HIS A 37 -6.09 3.79 4.44
CA HIS A 37 -6.54 4.86 5.34
C HIS A 37 -6.64 4.40 6.80
N LYS A 38 -7.00 3.13 7.06
CA LYS A 38 -6.98 2.57 8.42
C LYS A 38 -5.57 2.51 8.99
N GLN A 39 -4.60 2.03 8.20
CA GLN A 39 -3.22 1.90 8.67
C GLN A 39 -2.53 3.26 8.81
N LEU A 40 -2.78 4.20 7.90
CA LEU A 40 -2.23 5.56 7.99
C LEU A 40 -2.78 6.36 9.17
N ARG A 41 -4.00 6.05 9.63
CA ARG A 41 -4.60 6.68 10.81
C ARG A 41 -4.11 6.12 12.15
N LYS A 42 -3.39 4.99 12.13
CA LYS A 42 -2.82 4.35 13.33
C LYS A 42 -1.39 4.83 13.65
N GLN A 43 -0.81 5.68 12.81
CA GLN A 43 0.44 6.42 13.08
C GLN A 43 0.12 7.80 13.65
#